data_AF-A0A955EQD5-F1
#
_entry.id   AF-A0A955EQD5-F1
#
_cell.length_a   1.000
_cell.length_b   1.000
_cell.length_c   1.000
_cell.angle_alpha   90.00
_cell.angle_beta   90.00
_cell.angle_gamma   90.00
#
_symmetry.space_group_name_H-M   'P 1'
#
loop_
_entity.id
_entity.type
_entity.pdbx_description
1 polymer ?
#
loop_
_entity_poly.entity_id
_entity_poly.type
_entity_poly.pdbx_seq_one_letter_code
_entity_poly.pdbx_strand_id
1 'polypeptide(L)'
;MKTLLPQLIRSVLFPLLVVALALVLPAGTPDAAHADDDDPKAPAPDEPAQDEGPVDDVFEGTTTFSADQVDHAMKKAIAWLGKKVARDGSWGEIEGDTFYGGQTDDGRQRGYGHPAGVTALVLYTLMKCKVDVANPLIKEGFRYLKDNHLAEPRGAYESSMLLLALTATANPYKTASAAQRAEGGESLKLKQPWRSWAEKLVKHLVKQRFVGSRGWRYFINESPAPGGPEDLSSTQLAALALFAAQRVGVRVDRDVWEDVLAFTVAQQEPEGPEVEILDPADRSTPYKARSRGFSYIRGASEPQHALPSGSMTACALANIEMARFSLRSGKGKREAWEARPDAAPVQTALYDGLAWLKTNWSAFANPQPGGRDDRSGYHIYYLYAVERAMDLLGLRTIDKHVWYSEMGQELLNRQFEDGHWGTGTTHEPNDILDTCFALLFLRRAHVDTIPFPSFTNGSGEASDNR
;
A
#
# COMPACT_ATOMS: atom_id res chain seq x y z
N MET A 1 20.26 50.67 26.59
CA MET A 1 19.28 51.75 26.34
C MET A 1 18.75 51.62 24.92
N LYS A 2 17.44 51.42 24.79
CA LYS A 2 16.55 51.74 23.64
C LYS A 2 16.77 50.96 22.33
N THR A 3 16.00 49.90 22.04
CA THR A 3 14.68 49.86 21.35
C THR A 3 14.64 50.56 19.98
N LEU A 4 14.17 49.86 18.95
CA LEU A 4 13.23 50.38 17.94
C LEU A 4 12.62 49.25 17.10
N LEU A 5 11.30 49.07 17.29
CA LEU A 5 10.36 48.54 16.30
C LEU A 5 10.11 49.63 15.23
N PRO A 6 9.48 49.32 14.08
CA PRO A 6 8.05 49.63 14.00
C PRO A 6 7.18 48.68 13.14
N GLN A 7 5.89 48.66 13.50
CA GLN A 7 4.74 48.19 12.71
C GLN A 7 4.32 49.23 11.66
N LEU A 8 3.66 48.77 10.58
CA LEU A 8 2.69 49.50 9.73
C LEU A 8 1.97 48.45 8.85
N ILE A 9 0.75 47.99 9.17
CA ILE A 9 -0.58 48.51 8.78
C ILE A 9 -0.72 48.83 7.28
N ARG A 10 -1.58 48.08 6.58
CA ARG A 10 -2.72 48.63 5.80
C ARG A 10 -3.69 47.55 5.31
N SER A 11 -4.90 47.68 5.81
CA SER A 11 -6.15 47.04 5.41
C SER A 11 -6.69 47.64 4.10
N VAL A 12 -7.36 46.83 3.26
CA VAL A 12 -8.46 47.29 2.38
C VAL A 12 -9.53 46.19 2.30
N LEU A 13 -10.71 46.52 2.80
CA LEU A 13 -12.02 45.89 2.59
C LEU A 13 -12.65 46.45 1.30
N PHE A 14 -13.44 45.65 0.57
CA PHE A 14 -14.83 45.89 0.07
C PHE A 14 -15.21 44.99 -1.14
N PRO A 15 -16.50 44.84 -1.53
CA PRO A 15 -17.29 43.60 -1.36
C PRO A 15 -17.77 43.02 -2.71
N LEU A 16 -18.59 41.96 -2.70
CA LEU A 16 -19.76 41.87 -3.60
C LEU A 16 -20.78 40.84 -3.12
N LEU A 17 -22.04 41.25 -3.23
CA LEU A 17 -23.29 40.63 -2.79
C LEU A 17 -24.00 40.02 -4.02
N VAL A 18 -25.02 39.19 -3.76
CA VAL A 18 -26.15 38.74 -4.63
C VAL A 18 -25.80 37.61 -5.63
N VAL A 19 -26.54 36.51 -5.83
CA VAL A 19 -27.99 36.23 -5.75
C VAL A 19 -28.25 34.73 -5.44
N ALA A 20 -29.25 34.45 -4.62
CA ALA A 20 -29.92 33.16 -4.51
C ALA A 20 -31.19 33.15 -5.39
N LEU A 21 -31.49 32.04 -6.07
CA LEU A 21 -32.87 31.74 -6.48
C LEU A 21 -33.10 30.23 -6.59
N ALA A 22 -34.19 29.77 -5.97
CA ALA A 22 -34.71 28.41 -6.00
C ALA A 22 -35.86 28.27 -7.01
N LEU A 23 -35.95 27.08 -7.61
CA LEU A 23 -37.13 26.30 -8.06
C LEU A 23 -38.42 27.02 -8.46
N VAL A 24 -38.91 26.75 -9.69
CA VAL A 24 -40.30 26.32 -10.02
C VAL A 24 -40.33 25.64 -11.41
N LEU A 25 -40.88 24.43 -11.51
CA LEU A 25 -41.49 23.82 -12.72
C LEU A 25 -43.03 24.03 -12.63
N PRO A 26 -43.77 24.13 -13.75
CA PRO A 26 -44.51 22.93 -14.19
C PRO A 26 -44.77 22.79 -15.72
N ALA A 27 -44.88 21.50 -16.10
CA ALA A 27 -45.79 20.84 -17.06
C ALA A 27 -46.19 21.47 -18.42
N GLY A 28 -46.04 20.66 -19.48
CA GLY A 28 -46.78 20.77 -20.74
C GLY A 28 -46.35 19.76 -21.82
N THR A 29 -47.16 18.73 -22.05
CA THR A 29 -47.32 17.95 -23.31
C THR A 29 -48.77 18.18 -23.80
N PRO A 30 -49.26 17.77 -25.00
CA PRO A 30 -48.79 16.79 -25.99
C PRO A 30 -48.81 17.29 -27.47
N ASP A 31 -48.21 16.60 -28.45
CA ASP A 31 -48.81 15.72 -29.49
C ASP A 31 -47.92 15.95 -30.76
N ALA A 32 -47.76 15.12 -31.79
CA ALA A 32 -47.98 13.72 -32.12
C ALA A 32 -47.34 13.50 -33.53
N ALA A 33 -46.98 12.24 -33.82
CA ALA A 33 -46.78 11.62 -35.16
C ALA A 33 -45.62 12.08 -36.07
N HIS A 34 -44.68 11.18 -36.36
CA HIS A 34 -44.66 10.40 -37.62
C HIS A 34 -43.58 9.30 -37.56
N ALA A 35 -43.93 8.15 -38.13
CA ALA A 35 -43.17 6.92 -38.20
C ALA A 35 -42.01 6.99 -39.22
N ASP A 36 -40.95 6.22 -38.99
CA ASP A 36 -40.47 5.19 -39.93
C ASP A 36 -39.41 4.29 -39.27
N ASP A 37 -39.52 3.00 -39.61
CA ASP A 37 -38.78 1.84 -39.13
C ASP A 37 -37.27 1.88 -39.48
N ASP A 38 -36.43 1.53 -38.48
CA ASP A 38 -35.31 0.56 -38.54
C ASP A 38 -34.31 0.91 -37.42
N ASP A 39 -34.37 0.20 -36.28
CA ASP A 39 -33.25 0.19 -35.31
C ASP A 39 -33.19 -1.12 -34.51
N PRO A 40 -31.99 -1.59 -34.13
CA PRO A 40 -31.73 -2.92 -33.62
C PRO A 40 -32.18 -3.08 -32.16
N LYS A 41 -32.62 -4.30 -31.81
CA LYS A 41 -33.00 -4.75 -30.46
C LYS A 41 -32.26 -4.02 -29.33
N ALA A 42 -33.00 -3.26 -28.53
CA ALA A 42 -32.54 -2.68 -27.27
C ALA A 42 -31.96 -3.75 -26.31
N PRO A 43 -30.92 -3.42 -25.54
CA PRO A 43 -30.44 -4.29 -24.47
C PRO A 43 -31.53 -4.42 -23.38
N ALA A 44 -31.64 -5.61 -22.79
CA ALA A 44 -32.53 -5.86 -21.67
C ALA A 44 -32.21 -4.88 -20.51
N PRO A 45 -33.21 -4.43 -19.73
CA PRO A 45 -32.97 -3.56 -18.60
C PRO A 45 -32.06 -4.28 -17.58
N ASP A 46 -31.06 -3.54 -17.08
CA ASP A 46 -30.17 -4.01 -16.02
C ASP A 46 -30.99 -4.55 -14.84
N GLU A 47 -30.68 -5.77 -14.41
CA GLU A 47 -31.17 -6.29 -13.14
C GLU A 47 -30.76 -5.30 -12.04
N PRO A 48 -31.68 -4.91 -11.14
CA PRO A 48 -31.30 -4.08 -10.00
C PRO A 48 -30.22 -4.82 -9.22
N ALA A 49 -29.18 -4.08 -8.82
CA ALA A 49 -28.10 -4.58 -7.98
C ALA A 49 -28.70 -5.42 -6.85
N GLN A 50 -28.32 -6.69 -6.79
CA GLN A 50 -28.75 -7.59 -5.74
C GLN A 50 -28.35 -6.94 -4.41
N ASP A 51 -29.37 -6.63 -3.60
CA ASP A 51 -29.24 -6.21 -2.23
C ASP A 51 -28.58 -7.37 -1.47
N GLU A 52 -27.25 -7.29 -1.33
CA GLU A 52 -26.53 -8.20 -0.45
C GLU A 52 -27.05 -7.93 0.96
N GLY A 53 -27.78 -8.91 1.51
CA GLY A 53 -28.36 -8.85 2.85
C GLY A 53 -27.34 -8.54 3.94
N PRO A 54 -27.79 -8.33 5.19
CA PRO A 54 -26.96 -7.78 6.26
C PRO A 54 -25.63 -8.53 6.37
N VAL A 55 -24.55 -7.77 6.23
CA VAL A 55 -23.17 -8.23 6.35
C VAL A 55 -22.96 -8.71 7.78
N ASP A 56 -22.71 -10.02 7.96
CA ASP A 56 -22.29 -10.54 9.26
C ASP A 56 -21.00 -9.83 9.67
N ASP A 57 -21.07 -9.08 10.78
CA ASP A 57 -20.01 -8.20 11.23
C ASP A 57 -18.82 -9.03 11.73
N VAL A 58 -17.79 -9.21 10.90
CA VAL A 58 -16.52 -9.88 11.27
C VAL A 58 -15.87 -9.18 12.49
N PHE A 59 -16.36 -8.01 12.87
CA PHE A 59 -15.95 -7.21 14.02
C PHE A 59 -16.71 -7.42 15.31
N GLU A 60 -17.80 -8.21 15.34
CA GLU A 60 -18.60 -8.40 16.54
C GLU A 60 -17.71 -8.84 17.72
N GLY A 61 -17.49 -7.89 18.65
CA GLY A 61 -16.73 -8.08 19.90
C GLY A 61 -15.21 -7.85 19.86
N THR A 62 -14.58 -7.46 18.74
CA THR A 62 -13.11 -7.28 18.67
C THR A 62 -12.63 -5.86 18.35
N THR A 63 -13.51 -4.99 17.86
CA THR A 63 -13.21 -3.56 17.64
C THR A 63 -14.06 -2.65 18.51
N THR A 64 -13.54 -1.46 18.78
CA THR A 64 -14.28 -0.37 19.45
C THR A 64 -15.07 0.50 18.47
N PHE A 65 -14.96 0.23 17.16
CA PHE A 65 -15.65 0.94 16.08
C PHE A 65 -16.41 -0.04 15.17
N SER A 66 -17.48 0.44 14.54
CA SER A 66 -18.30 -0.32 13.58
C SER A 66 -17.82 -0.20 12.13
N ALA A 67 -18.25 -1.14 11.28
CA ALA A 67 -18.04 -1.05 9.84
C ALA A 67 -18.61 0.25 9.23
N ASP A 68 -19.76 0.73 9.72
CA ASP A 68 -20.36 2.00 9.27
C ASP A 68 -19.48 3.22 9.57
N GLN A 69 -18.80 3.23 10.72
CA GLN A 69 -17.87 4.31 11.07
C GLN A 69 -16.68 4.32 10.10
N VAL A 70 -16.16 3.13 9.75
CA VAL A 70 -15.09 2.98 8.76
C VAL A 70 -15.56 3.44 7.38
N ASP A 71 -16.74 3.00 6.94
CA ASP A 71 -17.32 3.39 5.65
C ASP A 71 -17.54 4.89 5.55
N HIS A 72 -18.05 5.52 6.61
CA HIS A 72 -18.23 6.96 6.66
C HIS A 72 -16.90 7.70 6.52
N ALA A 73 -15.88 7.29 7.28
CA ALA A 73 -14.54 7.88 7.22
C ALA A 73 -13.94 7.72 5.80
N MET A 74 -14.03 6.53 5.22
CA MET A 74 -13.52 6.24 3.87
C MET A 74 -14.23 7.07 2.80
N LYS A 75 -15.56 7.22 2.87
CA LYS A 75 -16.33 8.06 1.92
C LYS A 75 -15.88 9.52 1.95
N LYS A 76 -15.64 10.09 3.14
CA LYS A 76 -15.13 11.46 3.27
C LYS A 76 -13.74 11.62 2.65
N ALA A 77 -12.83 10.67 2.90
CA ALA A 77 -11.48 10.67 2.36
C ALA A 77 -11.43 10.52 0.83
N ILE A 78 -12.26 9.62 0.27
CA ILE A 78 -12.40 9.48 -1.19
C ILE A 78 -12.90 10.78 -1.82
N ALA A 79 -13.91 11.41 -1.22
CA ALA A 79 -14.43 12.69 -1.69
C ALA A 79 -13.39 13.81 -1.59
N TRP A 80 -12.55 13.80 -0.54
CA TRP A 80 -11.45 14.73 -0.39
C TRP A 80 -10.39 14.54 -1.49
N LEU A 81 -9.96 13.31 -1.76
CA LEU A 81 -9.02 13.02 -2.85
C LEU A 81 -9.57 13.49 -4.20
N GLY A 82 -10.86 13.30 -4.46
CA GLY A 82 -11.52 13.79 -5.68
C GLY A 82 -11.48 15.32 -5.84
N LYS A 83 -11.38 16.09 -4.75
CA LYS A 83 -11.24 17.55 -4.78
C LYS A 83 -9.79 18.02 -4.97
N LYS A 84 -8.81 17.14 -4.77
CA LYS A 84 -7.37 17.45 -4.87
C LYS A 84 -6.76 17.19 -6.24
N VAL A 85 -7.52 16.59 -7.16
CA VAL A 85 -7.06 16.39 -8.54
C VAL A 85 -6.73 17.72 -9.21
N ALA A 86 -5.56 17.79 -9.84
CA ALA A 86 -5.13 18.95 -10.62
C ALA A 86 -5.83 18.99 -11.99
N ARG A 87 -5.73 20.13 -12.68
CA ARG A 87 -6.37 20.33 -13.99
C ARG A 87 -5.88 19.37 -15.07
N ASP A 88 -4.66 18.85 -14.93
CA ASP A 88 -4.05 17.89 -15.86
C ASP A 88 -4.42 16.43 -15.55
N GLY A 89 -5.16 16.17 -14.46
CA GLY A 89 -5.54 14.84 -14.01
C GLY A 89 -4.58 14.20 -13.00
N SER A 90 -3.55 14.92 -12.55
CA SER A 90 -2.57 14.44 -11.55
C SER A 90 -2.95 14.79 -10.11
N TRP A 91 -2.22 14.22 -9.14
CA TRP A 91 -2.29 14.57 -7.72
C TRP A 91 -0.98 15.17 -7.19
N GLY A 92 -0.21 15.81 -8.07
CA GLY A 92 1.12 16.33 -7.76
C GLY A 92 2.21 15.25 -7.81
N GLU A 93 3.39 15.60 -7.33
CA GLU A 93 4.59 14.77 -7.37
C GLU A 93 5.35 14.84 -6.06
N ILE A 94 6.13 13.78 -5.75
CA ILE A 94 7.04 13.81 -4.61
C ILE A 94 8.31 14.52 -5.03
N GLU A 95 8.64 15.65 -4.39
CA GLU A 95 9.94 16.30 -4.57
C GLU A 95 11.03 15.45 -3.87
N GLY A 96 11.91 14.83 -4.66
CA GLY A 96 13.02 14.07 -4.12
C GLY A 96 14.13 14.97 -3.55
N ASP A 97 14.60 14.68 -2.34
CA ASP A 97 15.87 15.22 -1.83
C ASP A 97 17.05 14.34 -2.30
N THR A 98 18.29 14.70 -1.96
CA THR A 98 19.50 13.91 -2.34
C THR A 98 19.49 12.46 -1.86
N PHE A 99 18.64 12.12 -0.89
CA PHE A 99 18.49 10.79 -0.37
C PHE A 99 17.42 9.98 -1.12
N TYR A 100 16.35 10.64 -1.60
CA TYR A 100 15.19 10.03 -2.26
C TYR A 100 15.07 10.31 -3.77
N GLY A 101 16.20 10.61 -4.43
CA GLY A 101 16.29 10.69 -5.90
C GLY A 101 16.72 12.04 -6.46
N GLY A 102 17.08 13.01 -5.61
CA GLY A 102 17.67 14.28 -6.01
C GLY A 102 19.14 14.16 -6.41
N GLN A 103 19.53 14.94 -7.41
CA GLN A 103 20.91 15.12 -7.85
C GLN A 103 21.47 16.45 -7.32
N THR A 104 22.79 16.54 -7.21
CA THR A 104 23.46 17.83 -6.97
C THR A 104 24.25 18.18 -8.23
N ASP A 105 23.70 19.09 -9.04
CA ASP A 105 24.36 19.59 -10.25
C ASP A 105 24.79 21.05 -10.01
N ASP A 106 26.05 21.38 -10.31
CA ASP A 106 26.62 22.74 -10.15
C ASP A 106 26.44 23.34 -8.74
N GLY A 107 26.44 22.48 -7.70
CA GLY A 107 26.23 22.89 -6.31
C GLY A 107 24.77 23.22 -5.95
N ARG A 108 23.80 22.97 -6.85
CA ARG A 108 22.37 23.10 -6.59
C ARG A 108 21.72 21.72 -6.53
N GLN A 109 20.99 21.45 -5.45
CA GLN A 109 20.15 20.26 -5.38
C GLN A 109 18.99 20.41 -6.36
N ARG A 110 18.88 19.47 -7.31
CA ARG A 110 17.72 19.33 -8.20
C ARG A 110 17.08 17.98 -7.88
N GLY A 111 15.95 18.03 -7.19
CA GLY A 111 15.15 16.85 -6.90
C GLY A 111 14.63 16.18 -8.16
N TYR A 112 14.60 14.85 -8.19
CA TYR A 112 13.71 14.16 -9.11
C TYR A 112 12.29 14.21 -8.52
N GLY A 113 11.43 15.02 -9.13
CA GLY A 113 10.06 15.23 -8.67
C GLY A 113 9.13 14.13 -9.17
N HIS A 114 9.25 12.91 -8.63
CA HIS A 114 8.56 11.65 -9.04
C HIS A 114 7.14 11.86 -9.64
N PRO A 115 7.02 12.15 -10.95
CA PRO A 115 5.79 12.75 -11.50
C PRO A 115 4.64 11.75 -11.65
N ALA A 116 4.94 10.45 -11.75
CA ALA A 116 3.92 9.41 -11.88
C ALA A 116 3.46 8.84 -10.54
N GLY A 117 4.29 8.94 -9.50
CA GLY A 117 4.17 8.13 -8.29
C GLY A 117 2.91 8.42 -7.47
N VAL A 118 2.66 9.70 -7.15
CA VAL A 118 1.49 10.11 -6.34
C VAL A 118 0.19 9.79 -7.08
N THR A 119 0.11 10.18 -8.36
CA THR A 119 -1.07 9.91 -9.19
C THR A 119 -1.36 8.41 -9.26
N ALA A 120 -0.34 7.57 -9.50
CA ALA A 120 -0.53 6.13 -9.53
C ALA A 120 -0.96 5.54 -8.18
N LEU A 121 -0.43 6.03 -7.05
CA LEU A 121 -0.85 5.62 -5.71
C LEU A 121 -2.32 5.98 -5.44
N VAL A 122 -2.76 7.18 -5.83
CA VAL A 122 -4.16 7.61 -5.68
C VAL A 122 -5.07 6.73 -6.53
N LEU A 123 -4.74 6.47 -7.79
CA LEU A 123 -5.51 5.58 -8.67
C LEU A 123 -5.64 4.18 -8.07
N TYR A 124 -4.52 3.60 -7.63
CA TYR A 124 -4.50 2.31 -6.94
C TYR A 124 -5.45 2.33 -5.73
N THR A 125 -5.31 3.33 -4.86
CA THR A 125 -6.10 3.47 -3.64
C THR A 125 -7.59 3.57 -3.92
N LEU A 126 -8.00 4.48 -4.81
CA LEU A 126 -9.42 4.67 -5.16
C LEU A 126 -10.04 3.36 -5.68
N MET A 127 -9.35 2.64 -6.57
CA MET A 127 -9.82 1.33 -7.05
C MET A 127 -9.89 0.29 -5.93
N LYS A 128 -8.91 0.25 -5.01
CA LYS A 128 -8.98 -0.62 -3.83
C LYS A 128 -10.16 -0.27 -2.92
N CYS A 129 -10.50 1.00 -2.82
CA CYS A 129 -11.65 1.54 -2.07
C CYS A 129 -12.96 1.52 -2.85
N LYS A 130 -13.05 0.63 -3.85
CA LYS A 130 -14.23 0.34 -4.66
C LYS A 130 -14.71 1.46 -5.59
N VAL A 131 -13.88 2.47 -5.90
CA VAL A 131 -14.20 3.43 -6.97
C VAL A 131 -14.04 2.72 -8.32
N ASP A 132 -15.10 2.74 -9.14
CA ASP A 132 -15.16 2.04 -10.42
C ASP A 132 -14.06 2.51 -11.39
N VAL A 133 -13.47 1.58 -12.14
CA VAL A 133 -12.42 1.89 -13.14
C VAL A 133 -12.92 2.80 -14.27
N ALA A 134 -14.22 2.84 -14.52
CA ALA A 134 -14.88 3.70 -15.47
C ALA A 134 -15.11 5.13 -14.95
N ASN A 135 -14.88 5.39 -13.66
CA ASN A 135 -15.01 6.71 -13.04
C ASN A 135 -14.12 7.73 -13.77
N PRO A 136 -14.64 8.95 -14.08
CA PRO A 136 -13.87 9.97 -14.76
C PRO A 136 -12.52 10.30 -14.10
N LEU A 137 -12.45 10.35 -12.76
CA LEU A 137 -11.19 10.61 -12.04
C LEU A 137 -10.12 9.55 -12.34
N ILE A 138 -10.53 8.28 -12.42
CA ILE A 138 -9.63 7.16 -12.73
C ILE A 138 -9.15 7.25 -14.18
N LYS A 139 -10.07 7.52 -15.11
CA LYS A 139 -9.75 7.67 -16.55
C LYS A 139 -8.78 8.82 -16.79
N GLU A 140 -9.03 9.97 -16.15
CA GLU A 140 -8.18 11.16 -16.29
C GLU A 140 -6.78 10.95 -15.71
N GLY A 141 -6.64 10.28 -14.56
CA GLY A 141 -5.32 9.97 -14.01
C GLY A 141 -4.53 8.99 -14.89
N PHE A 142 -5.17 7.96 -15.44
CA PHE A 142 -4.49 7.07 -16.41
C PHE A 142 -4.16 7.76 -17.72
N ARG A 143 -4.98 8.72 -18.17
CA ARG A 143 -4.67 9.58 -19.31
C ARG A 143 -3.44 10.43 -19.03
N TYR A 144 -3.36 11.10 -17.88
CA TYR A 144 -2.18 11.86 -17.44
C TYR A 144 -0.90 11.01 -17.49
N LEU A 145 -0.94 9.80 -16.93
CA LEU A 145 0.21 8.88 -16.89
C LEU A 145 0.66 8.43 -18.30
N LYS A 146 -0.28 8.34 -19.24
CA LYS A 146 0.03 7.94 -20.62
C LYS A 146 0.55 9.11 -21.46
N ASP A 147 -0.10 10.26 -21.36
CA ASP A 147 0.14 11.42 -22.23
C ASP A 147 1.46 12.11 -21.93
N ASN A 148 1.93 12.08 -20.67
CA ASN A 148 3.18 12.73 -20.25
C ASN A 148 4.43 11.83 -20.38
N HIS A 149 4.36 10.78 -21.22
CA HIS A 149 5.43 9.79 -21.38
C HIS A 149 5.84 9.07 -20.08
N LEU A 150 4.91 8.98 -19.11
CA LEU A 150 5.10 8.30 -17.83
C LEU A 150 4.65 6.82 -17.86
N ALA A 151 4.52 6.26 -19.07
CA ALA A 151 4.20 4.84 -19.25
C ALA A 151 5.35 3.92 -18.82
N GLU A 152 6.59 4.42 -18.82
CA GLU A 152 7.76 3.76 -18.27
C GLU A 152 8.51 4.79 -17.40
N PRO A 153 8.06 5.02 -16.15
CA PRO A 153 8.65 6.00 -15.25
C PRO A 153 10.12 5.69 -14.95
N ARG A 154 10.91 6.70 -14.58
CA ARG A 154 12.36 6.50 -14.34
C ARG A 154 12.63 5.87 -12.97
N GLY A 155 11.79 6.14 -11.98
CA GLY A 155 11.96 5.62 -10.62
C GLY A 155 11.39 4.22 -10.42
N ALA A 156 12.01 3.46 -9.51
CA ALA A 156 11.44 2.20 -9.03
C ALA A 156 10.15 2.44 -8.24
N TYR A 157 10.08 3.54 -7.49
CA TYR A 157 8.87 3.96 -6.77
C TYR A 157 7.67 4.11 -7.71
N GLU A 158 7.84 4.94 -8.72
CA GLU A 158 6.81 5.24 -9.70
C GLU A 158 6.39 4.00 -10.50
N SER A 159 7.38 3.22 -10.96
CA SER A 159 7.13 1.96 -11.65
C SER A 159 6.32 0.99 -10.80
N SER A 160 6.60 0.95 -9.49
CA SER A 160 5.87 0.11 -8.53
C SER A 160 4.43 0.59 -8.33
N MET A 161 4.23 1.89 -8.08
CA MET A 161 2.89 2.45 -7.88
C MET A 161 2.03 2.32 -9.13
N LEU A 162 2.61 2.57 -10.30
CA LEU A 162 1.93 2.40 -11.57
C LEU A 162 1.53 0.95 -11.80
N LEU A 163 2.44 0.00 -11.58
CA LEU A 163 2.14 -1.42 -11.72
C LEU A 163 1.05 -1.89 -10.74
N LEU A 164 1.04 -1.39 -9.50
CA LEU A 164 -0.07 -1.62 -8.55
C LEU A 164 -1.40 -1.08 -9.10
N ALA A 165 -1.43 0.14 -9.65
CA ALA A 165 -2.63 0.72 -10.25
C ALA A 165 -3.12 -0.12 -11.44
N LEU A 166 -2.25 -0.52 -12.37
CA LEU A 166 -2.64 -1.35 -13.52
C LEU A 166 -3.22 -2.69 -13.07
N THR A 167 -2.59 -3.35 -12.10
CA THR A 167 -3.04 -4.67 -11.62
C THR A 167 -4.35 -4.59 -10.85
N ALA A 168 -4.64 -3.46 -10.18
CA ALA A 168 -5.92 -3.22 -9.54
C ALA A 168 -7.10 -3.17 -10.53
N THR A 169 -6.88 -2.88 -11.82
CA THR A 169 -7.94 -2.92 -12.85
C THR A 169 -8.50 -4.33 -13.10
N ALA A 170 -7.72 -5.38 -12.80
CA ALA A 170 -8.19 -6.76 -12.93
C ALA A 170 -8.98 -7.24 -11.71
N ASN A 171 -8.71 -6.68 -10.53
CA ASN A 171 -9.33 -7.08 -9.27
C ASN A 171 -9.36 -5.92 -8.27
N PRO A 172 -10.24 -4.93 -8.51
CA PRO A 172 -10.35 -3.81 -7.60
C PRO A 172 -10.87 -4.25 -6.22
N TYR A 173 -11.66 -5.32 -6.16
CA TYR A 173 -12.53 -5.60 -5.01
C TYR A 173 -12.10 -6.74 -4.07
N LYS A 174 -11.12 -7.59 -4.40
CA LYS A 174 -10.72 -8.77 -3.58
C LYS A 174 -11.94 -9.63 -3.13
N THR A 175 -12.91 -9.89 -4.00
CA THR A 175 -14.20 -10.57 -3.68
C THR A 175 -14.11 -12.03 -3.19
N ALA A 176 -12.92 -12.60 -3.08
CA ALA A 176 -12.68 -13.97 -2.58
C ALA A 176 -11.21 -14.14 -2.20
N SER A 177 -10.90 -15.12 -1.34
CA SER A 177 -9.52 -15.51 -1.02
C SER A 177 -8.80 -16.04 -2.27
N ALA A 178 -7.47 -16.08 -2.24
CA ALA A 178 -6.69 -16.70 -3.29
C ALA A 178 -7.04 -18.19 -3.48
N ALA A 179 -7.32 -18.87 -2.36
CA ALA A 179 -7.66 -20.29 -2.30
C ALA A 179 -9.04 -20.58 -2.90
N GLN A 180 -10.06 -19.81 -2.52
CA GLN A 180 -11.45 -19.99 -3.00
C GLN A 180 -11.56 -19.88 -4.53
N ARG A 181 -10.84 -18.94 -5.15
CA ARG A 181 -10.82 -18.82 -6.62
C ARG A 181 -10.07 -19.95 -7.31
N ALA A 182 -8.98 -20.42 -6.70
CA ALA A 182 -8.22 -21.53 -7.24
C ALA A 182 -9.03 -22.83 -7.23
N GLU A 183 -9.82 -23.06 -6.17
CA GLU A 183 -10.78 -24.17 -6.06
C GLU A 183 -11.93 -24.04 -7.08
N GLY A 184 -12.39 -22.82 -7.36
CA GLY A 184 -13.40 -22.53 -8.40
C GLY A 184 -12.87 -22.53 -9.84
N GLY A 185 -11.58 -22.78 -10.07
CA GLY A 185 -10.97 -22.76 -11.40
C GLY A 185 -10.81 -21.36 -12.03
N GLU A 186 -11.04 -20.29 -11.28
CA GLU A 186 -10.99 -18.92 -11.76
C GLU A 186 -9.55 -18.38 -11.68
N SER A 187 -8.85 -18.33 -12.82
CA SER A 187 -7.59 -17.58 -12.91
C SER A 187 -7.88 -16.12 -13.17
N LEU A 188 -7.66 -15.26 -12.18
CA LEU A 188 -7.74 -13.82 -12.35
C LEU A 188 -6.65 -13.37 -13.35
N LYS A 189 -7.05 -12.89 -14.54
CA LYS A 189 -6.12 -12.43 -15.57
C LYS A 189 -6.31 -10.94 -15.84
N LEU A 190 -5.21 -10.21 -15.85
CA LEU A 190 -5.18 -8.84 -16.34
C LEU A 190 -5.53 -8.84 -17.84
N LYS A 191 -6.54 -8.04 -18.20
CA LYS A 191 -7.05 -7.91 -19.58
C LYS A 191 -6.24 -6.87 -20.36
N GLN A 192 -6.32 -6.91 -21.68
CA GLN A 192 -5.77 -5.84 -22.52
C GLN A 192 -6.60 -4.55 -22.40
N PRO A 193 -5.98 -3.35 -22.57
CA PRO A 193 -4.57 -3.11 -22.86
C PRO A 193 -3.64 -3.13 -21.62
N TRP A 194 -4.20 -3.23 -20.41
CA TRP A 194 -3.46 -3.15 -19.14
C TRP A 194 -2.37 -4.22 -19.02
N ARG A 195 -2.64 -5.43 -19.54
CA ARG A 195 -1.70 -6.54 -19.50
C ARG A 195 -0.37 -6.23 -20.19
N SER A 196 -0.41 -5.74 -21.43
CA SER A 196 0.81 -5.43 -22.17
C SER A 196 1.60 -4.29 -21.54
N TRP A 197 0.92 -3.35 -20.87
CA TRP A 197 1.59 -2.30 -20.11
C TRP A 197 2.27 -2.86 -18.85
N ALA A 198 1.56 -3.69 -18.07
CA ALA A 198 2.12 -4.34 -16.89
C ALA A 198 3.32 -5.25 -17.21
N GLU A 199 3.27 -6.01 -18.30
CA GLU A 199 4.40 -6.86 -18.75
C GLU A 199 5.65 -6.03 -19.10
N LYS A 200 5.49 -4.83 -19.67
CA LYS A 200 6.60 -3.91 -19.91
C LYS A 200 7.13 -3.33 -18.59
N LEU A 201 6.24 -2.89 -17.71
CA LEU A 201 6.61 -2.32 -16.41
C LEU A 201 7.31 -3.33 -15.51
N VAL A 202 6.93 -4.60 -15.50
CA VAL A 202 7.65 -5.64 -14.74
C VAL A 202 9.10 -5.72 -15.23
N LYS A 203 9.32 -5.78 -16.55
CA LYS A 203 10.67 -5.80 -17.13
C LYS A 203 11.44 -4.51 -16.81
N HIS A 204 10.75 -3.37 -16.85
CA HIS A 204 11.33 -2.07 -16.53
C HIS A 204 11.76 -2.00 -15.06
N LEU A 205 10.86 -2.31 -14.13
CA LEU A 205 11.09 -2.30 -12.69
C LEU A 205 12.25 -3.22 -12.29
N VAL A 206 12.35 -4.42 -12.85
CA VAL A 206 13.49 -5.32 -12.60
C VAL A 206 14.82 -4.72 -13.09
N LYS A 207 14.81 -3.97 -14.19
CA LYS A 207 15.99 -3.24 -14.69
C LYS A 207 16.32 -2.00 -13.88
N GLN A 208 15.37 -1.45 -13.13
CA GLN A 208 15.57 -0.32 -12.22
C GLN A 208 16.21 -0.76 -10.89
N ARG A 209 17.23 -1.61 -10.97
CA ARG A 209 18.13 -1.96 -9.85
C ARG A 209 19.55 -1.47 -10.15
N PHE A 210 20.31 -1.12 -9.13
CA PHE A 210 21.73 -0.87 -9.29
C PHE A 210 22.44 -2.17 -9.70
N VAL A 211 23.53 -2.05 -10.47
CA VAL A 211 24.30 -3.23 -10.89
C VAL A 211 24.82 -3.96 -9.66
N GLY A 212 24.47 -5.24 -9.54
CA GLY A 212 24.87 -6.10 -8.42
C GLY A 212 23.97 -6.00 -7.18
N SER A 213 22.95 -5.13 -7.15
CA SER A 213 21.99 -5.07 -6.05
C SER A 213 20.92 -6.16 -6.17
N ARG A 214 20.37 -6.56 -5.02
CA ARG A 214 19.25 -7.51 -4.95
C ARG A 214 17.92 -6.80 -4.67
N GLY A 215 17.97 -5.70 -3.93
CA GLY A 215 16.87 -4.78 -3.70
C GLY A 215 16.87 -3.58 -4.64
N TRP A 216 16.03 -2.61 -4.29
CA TRP A 216 15.79 -1.37 -5.02
C TRP A 216 16.10 -0.13 -4.15
N ARG A 217 16.38 0.98 -4.82
CA ARG A 217 16.22 2.34 -4.30
C ARG A 217 15.09 3.02 -5.05
N TYR A 218 14.53 4.08 -4.47
CA TYR A 218 13.41 4.85 -5.05
C TYR A 218 13.69 5.35 -6.48
N PHE A 219 14.95 5.69 -6.77
CA PHE A 219 15.42 6.18 -8.07
C PHE A 219 16.86 5.70 -8.34
N ILE A 220 17.23 5.54 -9.60
CA ILE A 220 18.60 5.24 -10.02
C ILE A 220 19.23 6.48 -10.67
N ASN A 221 20.28 6.97 -10.02
CA ASN A 221 21.22 7.97 -10.52
C ASN A 221 22.57 7.31 -10.86
N GLU A 222 23.56 8.09 -11.28
CA GLU A 222 24.90 7.57 -11.64
C GLU A 222 25.62 6.90 -10.46
N SER A 223 25.33 7.31 -9.22
CA SER A 223 25.97 6.80 -8.00
C SER A 223 24.95 6.66 -6.88
N PRO A 224 24.91 5.52 -6.17
CA PRO A 224 23.91 5.27 -5.13
C PRO A 224 23.73 6.44 -4.15
N ALA A 225 22.48 6.67 -3.76
CA ALA A 225 22.17 7.59 -2.67
C ALA A 225 22.87 7.17 -1.36
N PRO A 226 23.02 8.08 -0.37
CA PRO A 226 23.62 7.74 0.91
C PRO A 226 22.95 6.50 1.53
N GLY A 227 23.76 5.63 2.13
CA GLY A 227 23.30 4.33 2.66
C GLY A 227 23.46 3.16 1.67
N GLY A 228 23.55 3.40 0.36
CA GLY A 228 23.92 2.37 -0.60
C GLY A 228 22.88 2.12 -1.71
N PRO A 229 23.06 1.03 -2.49
CA PRO A 229 22.33 0.79 -3.73
C PRO A 229 20.95 0.17 -3.55
N GLU A 230 20.53 -0.10 -2.31
CA GLU A 230 19.28 -0.79 -2.00
C GLU A 230 18.79 -0.41 -0.60
N ASP A 231 17.46 -0.34 -0.43
CA ASP A 231 16.80 -0.12 0.84
C ASP A 231 15.54 -0.99 0.98
N LEU A 232 15.11 -1.21 2.22
CA LEU A 232 14.03 -2.13 2.51
C LEU A 232 12.64 -1.61 2.09
N SER A 233 12.43 -0.30 2.15
CA SER A 233 11.14 0.33 1.86
C SER A 233 10.83 0.32 0.36
N SER A 234 11.75 0.78 -0.47
CA SER A 234 11.67 0.73 -1.93
C SER A 234 11.55 -0.71 -2.42
N THR A 235 12.31 -1.62 -1.82
CA THR A 235 12.18 -3.05 -2.13
C THR A 235 10.81 -3.60 -1.77
N GLN A 236 10.19 -3.15 -0.68
CA GLN A 236 8.82 -3.55 -0.33
C GLN A 236 7.81 -3.09 -1.39
N LEU A 237 7.89 -1.83 -1.83
CA LEU A 237 6.98 -1.31 -2.86
C LEU A 237 7.13 -2.09 -4.18
N ALA A 238 8.37 -2.39 -4.58
CA ALA A 238 8.64 -3.21 -5.75
C ALA A 238 8.09 -4.64 -5.59
N ALA A 239 8.31 -5.27 -4.42
CA ALA A 239 7.81 -6.61 -4.14
C ALA A 239 6.27 -6.66 -4.15
N LEU A 240 5.58 -5.68 -3.55
CA LEU A 240 4.13 -5.57 -3.59
C LEU A 240 3.60 -5.47 -5.03
N ALA A 241 4.22 -4.64 -5.86
CA ALA A 241 3.83 -4.42 -7.25
C ALA A 241 4.04 -5.68 -8.11
N LEU A 242 5.20 -6.33 -7.98
CA LEU A 242 5.52 -7.58 -8.65
C LEU A 242 4.61 -8.72 -8.20
N PHE A 243 4.30 -8.79 -6.90
CA PHE A 243 3.37 -9.77 -6.35
C PHE A 243 1.97 -9.58 -6.93
N ALA A 244 1.47 -8.34 -6.96
CA ALA A 244 0.18 -8.01 -7.56
C ALA A 244 0.14 -8.39 -9.05
N ALA A 245 1.23 -8.15 -9.80
CA ALA A 245 1.36 -8.56 -11.20
C ALA A 245 1.30 -10.09 -11.37
N GLN A 246 2.05 -10.83 -10.55
CA GLN A 246 2.03 -12.30 -10.55
C GLN A 246 0.63 -12.85 -10.27
N ARG A 247 -0.08 -12.26 -9.31
CA ARG A 247 -1.44 -12.64 -8.90
C ARG A 247 -2.48 -12.45 -9.99
N VAL A 248 -2.24 -11.58 -10.96
CA VAL A 248 -3.11 -11.34 -12.14
C VAL A 248 -2.56 -11.98 -13.42
N GLY A 249 -1.63 -12.94 -13.28
CA GLY A 249 -1.11 -13.75 -14.36
C GLY A 249 -0.06 -13.05 -15.24
N VAL A 250 0.59 -11.99 -14.76
CA VAL A 250 1.80 -11.42 -15.39
C VAL A 250 3.02 -12.15 -14.84
N ARG A 251 3.92 -12.60 -15.71
CA ARG A 251 5.08 -13.38 -15.28
C ARG A 251 6.08 -12.50 -14.52
N VAL A 252 6.49 -12.98 -13.35
CA VAL A 252 7.66 -12.51 -12.60
C VAL A 252 8.62 -13.70 -12.46
N ASP A 253 9.89 -13.49 -12.78
CA ASP A 253 10.87 -14.57 -12.75
C ASP A 253 11.25 -14.97 -11.33
N ARG A 254 11.60 -16.24 -11.16
CA ARG A 254 11.90 -16.83 -9.85
C ARG A 254 13.05 -16.10 -9.13
N ASP A 255 14.10 -15.76 -9.87
CA ASP A 255 15.32 -15.14 -9.32
C ASP A 255 15.03 -13.79 -8.66
N VAL A 256 14.01 -13.07 -9.12
CA VAL A 256 13.56 -11.82 -8.49
C VAL A 256 13.12 -12.06 -7.05
N TRP A 257 12.42 -13.17 -6.79
CA TRP A 257 11.97 -13.54 -5.45
C TRP A 257 13.10 -14.11 -4.58
N GLU A 258 14.07 -14.80 -5.17
CA GLU A 258 15.30 -15.22 -4.48
C GLU A 258 16.09 -13.98 -4.01
N ASP A 259 16.21 -12.96 -4.85
CA ASP A 259 16.88 -11.69 -4.52
C ASP A 259 16.15 -10.93 -3.41
N VAL A 260 14.83 -10.76 -3.52
CA VAL A 260 14.01 -10.08 -2.50
C VAL A 260 14.17 -10.75 -1.15
N LEU A 261 14.10 -12.08 -1.12
CA LEU A 261 14.25 -12.86 0.10
C LEU A 261 15.62 -12.66 0.72
N ALA A 262 16.68 -12.84 -0.07
CA ALA A 262 18.04 -12.79 0.43
C ALA A 262 18.44 -11.37 0.90
N PHE A 263 18.02 -10.33 0.17
CA PHE A 263 18.23 -8.94 0.60
C PHE A 263 17.48 -8.63 1.89
N THR A 264 16.19 -9.00 1.96
CA THR A 264 15.34 -8.69 3.11
C THR A 264 15.86 -9.32 4.39
N VAL A 265 16.23 -10.61 4.36
CA VAL A 265 16.78 -11.31 5.53
C VAL A 265 18.09 -10.67 6.00
N ALA A 266 18.92 -10.17 5.07
CA ALA A 266 20.15 -9.48 5.41
C ALA A 266 19.94 -8.13 6.13
N GLN A 267 18.72 -7.57 6.13
CA GLN A 267 18.40 -6.35 6.87
C GLN A 267 18.07 -6.57 8.35
N GLN A 268 17.97 -7.83 8.79
CA GLN A 268 17.65 -8.14 10.19
C GLN A 268 18.83 -7.80 11.11
N GLU A 269 18.51 -7.43 12.35
CA GLU A 269 19.50 -7.36 13.42
C GLU A 269 20.18 -8.72 13.64
N PRO A 270 21.50 -8.74 13.92
CA PRO A 270 22.23 -9.98 14.17
C PRO A 270 21.81 -10.59 15.51
N GLU A 271 21.58 -9.74 16.52
CA GLU A 271 21.26 -10.12 17.89
C GLU A 271 19.98 -9.44 18.35
N GLY A 272 19.38 -10.01 19.39
CA GLY A 272 18.20 -9.49 20.07
C GLY A 272 17.91 -10.33 21.31
N PRO A 273 17.21 -9.79 22.31
CA PRO A 273 16.88 -10.53 23.52
C PRO A 273 15.95 -11.71 23.20
N GLU A 274 16.13 -12.83 23.91
CA GLU A 274 15.18 -13.94 23.85
C GLU A 274 13.85 -13.49 24.49
N VAL A 275 12.76 -13.71 23.77
CA VAL A 275 11.40 -13.46 24.24
C VAL A 275 10.51 -14.63 23.85
N GLU A 276 9.46 -14.86 24.63
CA GLU A 276 8.44 -15.84 24.31
C GLU A 276 7.37 -15.19 23.41
N ILE A 277 6.98 -15.87 22.34
CA ILE A 277 5.81 -15.57 21.50
C ILE A 277 4.93 -16.81 21.42
N LEU A 278 3.70 -16.69 20.94
CA LEU A 278 2.96 -17.87 20.46
C LEU A 278 3.53 -18.29 19.11
N ASP A 279 3.71 -19.59 18.88
CA ASP A 279 4.16 -20.12 17.60
C ASP A 279 3.22 -19.62 16.49
N PRO A 280 3.69 -18.80 15.54
CA PRO A 280 2.84 -18.26 14.48
C PRO A 280 2.11 -19.32 13.64
N ALA A 281 2.61 -20.55 13.60
CA ALA A 281 1.99 -21.65 12.87
C ALA A 281 0.79 -22.28 13.57
N ASP A 282 0.93 -22.63 14.85
CA ASP A 282 -0.14 -23.28 15.61
C ASP A 282 -0.97 -22.31 16.46
N ARG A 283 -0.44 -21.11 16.72
CA ARG A 283 -1.05 -19.99 17.45
C ARG A 283 -1.41 -20.28 18.91
N SER A 284 -0.81 -21.28 19.52
CA SER A 284 -1.15 -21.74 20.87
C SER A 284 0.05 -22.17 21.71
N THR A 285 1.12 -22.66 21.08
CA THR A 285 2.30 -23.16 21.76
C THR A 285 3.29 -22.03 22.02
N PRO A 286 3.83 -21.89 23.23
CA PRO A 286 4.95 -20.97 23.48
C PRO A 286 6.17 -21.31 22.62
N TYR A 287 6.72 -20.29 21.96
CA TYR A 287 7.93 -20.37 21.14
C TYR A 287 8.95 -19.33 21.62
N LYS A 288 10.20 -19.76 21.80
CA LYS A 288 11.32 -18.87 22.15
C LYS A 288 11.95 -18.29 20.89
N ALA A 289 11.66 -17.02 20.64
CA ALA A 289 12.23 -16.25 19.53
C ALA A 289 13.24 -15.22 20.06
N ARG A 290 14.06 -14.67 19.17
CA ARG A 290 14.87 -13.49 19.49
C ARG A 290 14.17 -12.27 18.92
N SER A 291 13.95 -11.24 19.74
CA SER A 291 13.36 -9.98 19.29
C SER A 291 14.35 -9.22 18.40
N ARG A 292 14.39 -9.54 17.09
CA ARG A 292 15.30 -8.96 16.09
C ARG A 292 14.50 -8.29 14.97
N GLY A 293 14.60 -6.98 14.89
CA GLY A 293 13.88 -6.15 13.92
C GLY A 293 14.66 -6.00 12.63
N PHE A 294 14.09 -5.25 11.69
CA PHE A 294 14.72 -4.98 10.39
C PHE A 294 14.97 -3.50 10.21
N SER A 295 16.19 -3.20 9.76
CA SER A 295 16.65 -1.84 9.46
C SER A 295 16.15 -1.38 8.09
N TYR A 296 16.07 -0.08 7.89
CA TYR A 296 15.81 0.48 6.55
C TYR A 296 16.97 0.19 5.60
N ILE A 297 18.20 0.39 6.07
CA ILE A 297 19.45 0.04 5.41
C ILE A 297 20.44 -0.46 6.47
N ARG A 298 20.77 -1.75 6.43
CA ARG A 298 21.72 -2.37 7.36
C ARG A 298 23.11 -1.74 7.21
N GLY A 299 23.66 -1.23 8.31
CA GLY A 299 25.00 -0.64 8.31
C GLY A 299 25.09 0.75 7.69
N ALA A 300 23.96 1.44 7.47
CA ALA A 300 23.96 2.83 7.05
C ALA A 300 24.77 3.72 8.01
N SER A 301 25.45 4.72 7.45
CA SER A 301 26.22 5.70 8.21
C SER A 301 25.35 6.57 9.12
N GLU A 302 24.09 6.81 8.72
CA GLU A 302 23.10 7.47 9.55
C GLU A 302 22.44 6.46 10.49
N PRO A 303 22.61 6.59 11.83
CA PRO A 303 22.14 5.59 12.78
C PRO A 303 20.64 5.28 12.66
N GLN A 304 19.81 6.29 12.39
CA GLN A 304 18.36 6.15 12.20
C GLN A 304 17.97 5.21 11.05
N HIS A 305 18.81 5.07 10.02
CA HIS A 305 18.57 4.15 8.91
C HIS A 305 19.08 2.73 9.20
N ALA A 306 20.11 2.62 10.07
CA ALA A 306 20.70 1.37 10.51
C ALA A 306 19.95 0.70 11.67
N LEU A 307 19.13 1.44 12.41
CA LEU A 307 18.29 0.91 13.49
C LEU A 307 17.00 0.27 12.97
N PRO A 308 16.50 -0.78 13.65
CA PRO A 308 15.22 -1.39 13.29
C PRO A 308 14.05 -0.45 13.56
N SER A 309 12.99 -0.53 12.76
CA SER A 309 11.73 0.17 13.04
C SER A 309 10.52 -0.71 12.82
N GLY A 310 9.35 -0.28 13.33
CA GLY A 310 8.08 -0.99 13.13
C GLY A 310 7.72 -1.08 11.67
N SER A 311 7.81 0.03 10.94
CA SER A 311 7.58 0.06 9.48
C SER A 311 8.47 -0.95 8.77
N MET A 312 9.79 -0.92 9.01
CA MET A 312 10.75 -1.77 8.31
C MET A 312 10.63 -3.24 8.70
N THR A 313 10.37 -3.53 9.97
CA THR A 313 10.10 -4.90 10.42
C THR A 313 8.84 -5.45 9.75
N ALA A 314 7.75 -4.69 9.69
CA ALA A 314 6.55 -5.10 8.98
C ALA A 314 6.78 -5.25 7.46
N CYS A 315 7.56 -4.34 6.85
CA CYS A 315 7.96 -4.45 5.45
C CYS A 315 8.69 -5.76 5.17
N ALA A 316 9.66 -6.12 6.02
CA ALA A 316 10.42 -7.35 5.88
C ALA A 316 9.55 -8.60 5.99
N LEU A 317 8.66 -8.65 6.98
CA LEU A 317 7.72 -9.77 7.16
C LEU A 317 6.85 -9.97 5.90
N ALA A 318 6.32 -8.89 5.33
CA ALA A 318 5.56 -8.93 4.09
C ALA A 318 6.41 -9.41 2.90
N ASN A 319 7.63 -8.89 2.74
CA ASN A 319 8.54 -9.26 1.66
C ASN A 319 8.93 -10.74 1.71
N ILE A 320 9.28 -11.23 2.91
CA ILE A 320 9.63 -12.64 3.12
C ILE A 320 8.43 -13.51 2.76
N GLU A 321 7.22 -13.20 3.23
CA GLU A 321 6.05 -14.04 2.94
C GLU A 321 5.65 -14.02 1.47
N MET A 322 5.71 -12.86 0.79
CA MET A 322 5.49 -12.79 -0.66
C MET A 322 6.51 -13.62 -1.46
N ALA A 323 7.79 -13.58 -1.06
CA ALA A 323 8.84 -14.37 -1.67
C ALA A 323 8.63 -15.87 -1.40
N ARG A 324 8.35 -16.27 -0.16
CA ARG A 324 8.03 -17.66 0.22
C ARG A 324 6.86 -18.18 -0.59
N PHE A 325 5.75 -17.45 -0.65
CA PHE A 325 4.58 -17.81 -1.43
C PHE A 325 4.96 -18.04 -2.90
N SER A 326 5.66 -17.09 -3.50
CA SER A 326 6.01 -17.15 -4.93
C SER A 326 6.98 -18.27 -5.26
N LEU A 327 7.96 -18.53 -4.39
CA LEU A 327 8.94 -19.59 -4.54
C LEU A 327 8.36 -20.98 -4.31
N ARG A 328 7.34 -21.12 -3.43
CA ARG A 328 6.60 -22.36 -3.17
C ARG A 328 5.48 -22.64 -4.18
N SER A 329 5.07 -21.63 -4.96
CA SER A 329 3.93 -21.74 -5.87
C SER A 329 4.22 -22.54 -7.13
N GLY A 330 3.65 -23.74 -7.23
CA GLY A 330 3.68 -24.61 -8.41
C GLY A 330 4.03 -26.06 -8.06
N LYS A 331 3.78 -26.99 -8.99
CA LYS A 331 4.04 -28.43 -8.79
C LYS A 331 5.52 -28.67 -8.46
N GLY A 332 5.79 -29.37 -7.36
CA GLY A 332 7.13 -29.74 -6.91
C GLY A 332 7.96 -28.60 -6.27
N LYS A 333 7.42 -27.38 -6.20
CA LYS A 333 8.16 -26.23 -5.69
C LYS A 333 8.13 -26.12 -4.17
N ARG A 334 7.11 -26.69 -3.52
CA ARG A 334 6.99 -26.72 -2.07
C ARG A 334 8.08 -27.60 -1.46
N GLU A 335 8.26 -28.78 -2.00
CA GLU A 335 9.28 -29.74 -1.59
C GLU A 335 10.68 -29.17 -1.87
N ALA A 336 10.85 -28.50 -3.01
CA ALA A 336 12.09 -27.81 -3.34
C ALA A 336 12.39 -26.65 -2.37
N TRP A 337 11.37 -25.94 -1.88
CA TRP A 337 11.52 -24.90 -0.84
C TRP A 337 11.93 -25.51 0.50
N GLU A 338 11.24 -26.57 0.93
CA GLU A 338 11.50 -27.26 2.20
C GLU A 338 12.90 -27.89 2.25
N ALA A 339 13.43 -28.31 1.09
CA ALA A 339 14.79 -28.84 0.96
C ALA A 339 15.91 -27.78 0.92
N ARG A 340 15.58 -26.48 0.96
CA ARG A 340 16.61 -25.43 0.88
C ARG A 340 17.42 -25.34 2.18
N PRO A 341 18.73 -25.04 2.09
CA PRO A 341 19.57 -24.88 3.27
C PRO A 341 19.20 -23.65 4.13
N ASP A 342 18.59 -22.63 3.53
CA ASP A 342 18.18 -21.39 4.21
C ASP A 342 16.70 -21.38 4.63
N ALA A 343 15.93 -22.45 4.40
CA ALA A 343 14.50 -22.49 4.73
C ALA A 343 14.23 -22.26 6.24
N ALA A 344 14.99 -22.93 7.11
CA ALA A 344 14.88 -22.76 8.56
C ALA A 344 15.37 -21.37 9.03
N PRO A 345 16.54 -20.86 8.59
CA PRO A 345 16.94 -19.48 8.88
C PRO A 345 15.91 -18.41 8.46
N VAL A 346 15.29 -18.56 7.28
CA VAL A 346 14.22 -17.66 6.81
C VAL A 346 13.00 -17.73 7.73
N GLN A 347 12.62 -18.93 8.15
CA GLN A 347 11.53 -19.15 9.10
C GLN A 347 11.82 -18.47 10.45
N THR A 348 13.03 -18.64 10.97
CA THR A 348 13.49 -17.98 12.20
C THR A 348 13.46 -16.46 12.05
N ALA A 349 13.88 -15.92 10.91
CA ALA A 349 13.84 -14.47 10.66
C ALA A 349 12.42 -13.89 10.75
N LEU A 350 11.41 -14.62 10.24
CA LEU A 350 10.00 -14.23 10.41
C LEU A 350 9.55 -14.22 11.87
N TYR A 351 9.88 -15.28 12.63
CA TYR A 351 9.48 -15.41 14.02
C TYR A 351 10.12 -14.32 14.87
N ASP A 352 11.38 -14.03 14.61
CA ASP A 352 12.14 -12.99 15.29
C ASP A 352 11.61 -11.58 14.98
N GLY A 353 11.16 -11.34 13.74
CA GLY A 353 10.49 -10.08 13.37
C GLY A 353 9.13 -9.91 14.05
N LEU A 354 8.34 -10.99 14.18
CA LEU A 354 7.10 -10.98 14.96
C LEU A 354 7.35 -10.74 16.45
N ALA A 355 8.40 -11.36 17.00
CA ALA A 355 8.87 -11.11 18.36
C ALA A 355 9.30 -9.67 18.57
N TRP A 356 9.94 -9.05 17.58
CA TRP A 356 10.28 -7.63 17.63
C TRP A 356 9.04 -6.74 17.61
N LEU A 357 8.06 -7.01 16.74
CA LEU A 357 6.79 -6.27 16.71
C LEU A 357 6.02 -6.41 18.02
N LYS A 358 6.00 -7.60 18.62
CA LYS A 358 5.43 -7.81 19.97
C LYS A 358 6.10 -6.90 21.00
N THR A 359 7.43 -6.96 21.08
CA THR A 359 8.21 -6.24 22.10
C THR A 359 8.06 -4.72 21.99
N ASN A 360 7.96 -4.22 20.75
CA ASN A 360 7.99 -2.78 20.45
C ASN A 360 6.64 -2.25 19.96
N TRP A 361 5.55 -3.01 20.18
CA TRP A 361 4.25 -2.73 19.61
C TRP A 361 3.78 -1.31 19.93
N SER A 362 3.25 -0.63 18.91
CA SER A 362 2.53 0.62 19.07
C SER A 362 1.51 0.78 17.97
N ALA A 363 0.30 1.21 18.32
CA ALA A 363 -0.68 1.72 17.36
C ALA A 363 -0.54 3.23 17.12
N PHE A 364 0.18 3.94 17.98
CA PHE A 364 0.18 5.41 18.07
C PHE A 364 1.38 6.08 17.37
N ALA A 365 2.43 5.30 17.11
CA ALA A 365 3.72 5.75 16.60
C ALA A 365 4.40 4.62 15.82
N ASN A 366 5.31 4.97 14.90
CA ASN A 366 6.23 4.01 14.29
C ASN A 366 7.39 3.75 15.27
N PRO A 367 7.47 2.58 15.93
CA PRO A 367 8.50 2.34 16.95
C PRO A 367 9.88 2.26 16.32
N GLN A 368 10.87 2.91 16.93
CA GLN A 368 12.29 2.80 16.58
C GLN A 368 13.14 2.97 17.86
N PRO A 369 13.39 1.88 18.62
CA PRO A 369 14.19 1.94 19.84
C PRO A 369 15.58 2.54 19.58
N GLY A 370 15.94 3.58 20.33
CA GLY A 370 17.22 4.29 20.15
C GLY A 370 17.28 5.20 18.91
N GLY A 371 16.17 5.36 18.17
CA GLY A 371 16.04 6.26 17.02
C GLY A 371 15.68 7.70 17.39
N ARG A 372 15.26 8.49 16.39
CA ARG A 372 14.90 9.90 16.56
C ARG A 372 13.84 10.10 17.65
N ASP A 373 13.90 11.26 18.32
CA ASP A 373 12.91 11.70 19.32
C ASP A 373 11.57 12.14 18.67
N ASP A 374 11.46 12.10 17.33
CA ASP A 374 10.23 12.37 16.57
C ASP A 374 9.35 11.10 16.52
N ARG A 375 8.55 10.91 17.58
CA ARG A 375 7.65 9.78 17.80
C ARG A 375 6.56 9.54 16.72
N SER A 376 6.69 10.05 15.49
CA SER A 376 5.64 10.09 14.47
C SER A 376 6.12 9.91 13.02
N GLY A 377 7.42 9.71 12.75
CA GLY A 377 7.93 9.55 11.37
C GLY A 377 7.28 8.39 10.61
N TYR A 378 6.54 8.69 9.54
CA TYR A 378 5.88 7.68 8.68
C TYR A 378 4.89 6.78 9.42
N HIS A 379 4.18 7.31 10.44
CA HIS A 379 3.26 6.52 11.27
C HIS A 379 2.18 5.81 10.47
N ILE A 380 1.48 6.51 9.56
CA ILE A 380 0.39 5.90 8.77
C ILE A 380 0.94 4.87 7.78
N TYR A 381 2.12 5.11 7.20
CA TYR A 381 2.81 4.12 6.39
C TYR A 381 3.19 2.86 7.20
N TYR A 382 3.61 3.02 8.46
CA TYR A 382 3.83 1.89 9.36
C TYR A 382 2.54 1.08 9.59
N LEU A 383 1.40 1.74 9.82
CA LEU A 383 0.11 1.04 9.97
C LEU A 383 -0.18 0.20 8.72
N TYR A 384 -0.01 0.81 7.54
CA TYR A 384 -0.17 0.12 6.26
C TYR A 384 0.79 -1.07 6.09
N ALA A 385 2.06 -0.92 6.48
CA ALA A 385 3.04 -2.01 6.42
C ALA A 385 2.65 -3.18 7.36
N VAL A 386 2.15 -2.89 8.56
CA VAL A 386 1.65 -3.91 9.49
C VAL A 386 0.43 -4.62 8.92
N GLU A 387 -0.52 -3.88 8.34
CA GLU A 387 -1.68 -4.50 7.70
C GLU A 387 -1.24 -5.43 6.56
N ARG A 388 -0.30 -5.03 5.70
CA ARG A 388 0.24 -5.90 4.64
C ARG A 388 0.89 -7.15 5.23
N ALA A 389 1.73 -7.00 6.25
CA ALA A 389 2.43 -8.12 6.89
C ALA A 389 1.46 -9.11 7.54
N MET A 390 0.54 -8.61 8.36
CA MET A 390 -0.39 -9.46 9.12
C MET A 390 -1.44 -10.09 8.22
N ASP A 391 -1.88 -9.41 7.16
CA ASP A 391 -2.77 -9.98 6.15
C ASP A 391 -2.07 -11.14 5.42
N LEU A 392 -0.83 -10.94 4.96
CA LEU A 392 -0.03 -11.97 4.28
C LEU A 392 0.27 -13.19 5.16
N LEU A 393 0.59 -12.96 6.44
CA LEU A 393 0.86 -14.02 7.41
C LEU A 393 -0.42 -14.68 7.97
N GLY A 394 -1.58 -14.07 7.72
CA GLY A 394 -2.86 -14.52 8.24
C GLY A 394 -2.97 -14.45 9.77
N LEU A 395 -2.34 -13.46 10.39
CA LEU A 395 -2.32 -13.27 11.84
C LEU A 395 -3.35 -12.22 12.25
N ARG A 396 -4.26 -12.56 13.17
CA ARG A 396 -5.26 -11.63 13.71
C ARG A 396 -4.74 -10.80 14.89
N THR A 397 -3.71 -11.30 15.55
CA THR A 397 -3.10 -10.65 16.70
C THR A 397 -1.58 -10.61 16.58
N ILE A 398 -0.98 -9.62 17.24
CA ILE A 398 0.44 -9.61 17.57
C ILE A 398 0.51 -9.77 19.08
N ASP A 399 0.77 -10.99 19.54
CA ASP A 399 0.64 -11.35 20.95
C ASP A 399 -0.77 -11.02 21.47
N LYS A 400 -0.90 -10.22 22.55
CA LYS A 400 -2.20 -9.76 23.08
C LYS A 400 -2.87 -8.66 22.26
N HIS A 401 -2.20 -8.10 21.25
CA HIS A 401 -2.69 -6.94 20.51
C HIS A 401 -3.56 -7.35 19.32
N VAL A 402 -4.82 -6.90 19.31
CA VAL A 402 -5.70 -7.03 18.15
C VAL A 402 -5.35 -5.89 17.19
N TRP A 403 -4.29 -6.10 16.42
CA TRP A 403 -3.59 -5.04 15.70
C TRP A 403 -4.50 -4.15 14.85
N TYR A 404 -5.48 -4.76 14.15
CA TYR A 404 -6.39 -4.02 13.27
C TYR A 404 -7.30 -3.09 14.07
N SER A 405 -7.79 -3.56 15.21
CA SER A 405 -8.66 -2.81 16.11
C SER A 405 -7.93 -1.61 16.71
N GLU A 406 -6.75 -1.83 17.27
CA GLU A 406 -5.99 -0.75 17.90
C GLU A 406 -5.57 0.33 16.89
N MET A 407 -5.06 -0.08 15.73
CA MET A 407 -4.60 0.85 14.68
C MET A 407 -5.74 1.52 13.92
N GLY A 408 -6.83 0.79 13.66
CA GLY A 408 -8.03 1.34 13.01
C GLY A 408 -8.69 2.40 13.87
N GLN A 409 -8.80 2.17 15.18
CA GLN A 409 -9.32 3.17 16.11
C GLN A 409 -8.45 4.41 16.12
N GLU A 410 -7.13 4.25 16.08
CA GLU A 410 -6.21 5.38 16.04
C GLU A 410 -6.34 6.20 14.75
N LEU A 411 -6.53 5.56 13.60
CA LEU A 411 -6.82 6.27 12.35
C LEU A 411 -8.13 7.03 12.43
N LEU A 412 -9.22 6.39 12.89
CA LEU A 412 -10.52 7.06 12.99
C LEU A 412 -10.46 8.29 13.91
N ASN A 413 -9.71 8.21 15.02
CA ASN A 413 -9.52 9.32 15.95
C ASN A 413 -8.73 10.49 15.36
N ARG A 414 -7.90 10.25 14.34
CA ARG A 414 -7.00 11.24 13.72
C ARG A 414 -7.49 11.80 12.39
N GLN A 415 -8.66 11.38 11.90
CA GLN A 415 -9.21 11.93 10.66
C GLN A 415 -9.54 13.41 10.82
N PHE A 416 -9.11 14.26 9.88
CA PHE A 416 -9.51 15.66 9.86
C PHE A 416 -10.99 15.82 9.48
N GLU A 417 -11.58 16.97 9.84
CA GLU A 417 -13.01 17.24 9.61
C GLU A 417 -13.42 17.15 8.13
N ASP A 418 -12.52 17.51 7.21
CA ASP A 418 -12.73 17.46 5.75
C ASP A 418 -12.47 16.06 5.15
N GLY A 419 -12.02 15.09 5.96
CA GLY A 419 -11.92 13.67 5.63
C GLY A 419 -10.51 13.14 5.36
N HIS A 420 -9.47 13.99 5.33
CA HIS A 420 -8.11 13.52 5.06
C HIS A 420 -7.37 13.07 6.33
N TRP A 421 -6.19 12.50 6.13
CA TRP A 421 -5.19 12.26 7.17
C TRP A 421 -3.88 12.95 6.80
N GLY A 422 -3.19 13.44 7.82
CA GLY A 422 -1.89 14.09 7.67
C GLY A 422 -1.08 13.95 8.97
N THR A 423 0.15 13.47 8.84
CA THR A 423 1.12 13.35 9.94
C THR A 423 2.12 14.50 9.94
N GLY A 424 2.30 15.18 8.80
CA GLY A 424 3.36 16.15 8.58
C GLY A 424 4.77 15.55 8.63
N THR A 425 4.90 14.21 8.61
CA THR A 425 6.20 13.53 8.70
C THR A 425 6.55 12.69 7.46
N THR A 426 5.61 12.52 6.53
CA THR A 426 5.84 11.96 5.19
C THR A 426 6.28 13.07 4.21
N HIS A 427 6.85 12.70 3.07
CA HIS A 427 7.17 13.64 1.99
C HIS A 427 5.94 14.35 1.43
N GLU A 428 6.12 15.57 0.91
CA GLU A 428 5.07 16.25 0.17
C GLU A 428 4.72 15.50 -1.12
N PRO A 429 3.43 15.47 -1.55
CA PRO A 429 2.25 15.99 -0.86
C PRO A 429 1.78 15.07 0.27
N ASN A 430 2.10 15.40 1.53
CA ASN A 430 2.03 14.46 2.65
C ASN A 430 0.58 14.02 2.95
N ASP A 431 -0.36 14.96 2.92
CA ASP A 431 -1.78 14.70 3.15
C ASP A 431 -2.35 13.70 2.13
N ILE A 432 -1.90 13.76 0.88
CA ILE A 432 -2.35 12.83 -0.17
C ILE A 432 -1.78 11.43 0.09
N LEU A 433 -0.48 11.33 0.41
CA LEU A 433 0.18 10.05 0.68
C LEU A 433 -0.39 9.39 1.93
N ASP A 434 -0.52 10.14 3.03
CA ASP A 434 -1.06 9.68 4.30
C ASP A 434 -2.53 9.26 4.15
N THR A 435 -3.34 10.05 3.45
CA THR A 435 -4.73 9.66 3.15
C THR A 435 -4.81 8.38 2.33
N CYS A 436 -3.91 8.18 1.36
CA CYS A 436 -3.87 6.93 0.60
C CYS A 436 -3.54 5.72 1.49
N PHE A 437 -2.52 5.82 2.33
CA PHE A 437 -2.15 4.72 3.23
C PHE A 437 -3.22 4.43 4.29
N ALA A 438 -3.89 5.47 4.83
CA ALA A 438 -5.01 5.30 5.75
C ALA A 438 -6.19 4.58 5.08
N LEU A 439 -6.56 4.97 3.86
CA LEU A 439 -7.60 4.31 3.07
C LEU A 439 -7.26 2.85 2.77
N LEU A 440 -6.01 2.57 2.38
CA LEU A 440 -5.55 1.22 2.07
C LEU A 440 -5.53 0.31 3.31
N PHE A 441 -5.25 0.87 4.49
CA PHE A 441 -5.37 0.18 5.78
C PHE A 441 -6.83 -0.12 6.12
N LEU A 442 -7.68 0.92 6.18
CA LEU A 442 -9.08 0.80 6.60
C LEU A 442 -9.90 -0.09 5.65
N ARG A 443 -9.55 -0.13 4.37
CA ARG A 443 -10.21 -1.02 3.40
C ARG A 443 -10.13 -2.50 3.81
N ARG A 444 -9.16 -2.91 4.63
CA ARG A 444 -9.07 -4.29 5.15
C ARG A 444 -10.35 -4.73 5.85
N ALA A 445 -11.15 -3.81 6.41
CA ALA A 445 -12.38 -4.15 7.09
C ALA A 445 -13.42 -4.86 6.23
N HIS A 446 -13.48 -4.56 4.93
CA HIS A 446 -14.45 -5.19 4.03
C HIS A 446 -13.83 -6.36 3.25
N VAL A 447 -12.91 -7.09 3.88
CA VAL A 447 -12.33 -8.33 3.35
C VAL A 447 -12.65 -9.43 4.35
N ASP A 448 -13.74 -10.16 4.10
CA ASP A 448 -14.36 -11.12 5.04
C ASP A 448 -13.56 -12.42 5.22
N THR A 449 -12.35 -12.47 4.69
CA THR A 449 -11.50 -13.66 4.72
C THR A 449 -10.07 -13.30 5.09
N ILE A 450 -9.34 -14.25 5.64
CA ILE A 450 -7.87 -14.24 5.57
C ILE A 450 -7.55 -14.62 4.12
N PRO A 451 -7.01 -13.72 3.29
CA PRO A 451 -6.88 -13.97 1.86
C PRO A 451 -5.78 -14.98 1.52
N PHE A 452 -4.94 -15.34 2.50
CA PHE A 452 -3.80 -16.25 2.39
C PHE A 452 -3.98 -17.49 3.27
N PRO A 453 -3.54 -18.68 2.82
CA PRO A 453 -3.59 -19.90 3.63
C PRO A 453 -2.77 -19.74 4.92
N SER A 454 -3.23 -20.39 5.98
CA SER A 454 -2.65 -20.37 7.32
C SER A 454 -1.14 -20.61 7.28
N PHE A 455 -0.43 -19.91 8.16
CA PHE A 455 0.99 -20.11 8.40
C PHE A 455 1.27 -21.59 8.71
N THR A 456 2.01 -22.30 7.85
CA THR A 456 2.38 -23.71 8.09
C THR A 456 3.80 -23.79 8.62
N ASN A 457 4.01 -24.52 9.73
CA ASN A 457 5.31 -24.93 10.30
C ASN A 457 6.16 -25.85 9.39
N GLY A 458 5.86 -25.94 8.10
CA GLY A 458 6.49 -26.87 7.16
C GLY A 458 5.88 -28.27 7.15
N SER A 459 4.98 -28.64 8.06
CA SER A 459 4.41 -30.01 8.09
C SER A 459 3.15 -30.23 7.24
N GLY A 460 2.59 -29.17 6.64
CA GLY A 460 1.53 -29.32 5.62
C GLY A 460 0.09 -29.29 6.11
N GLU A 461 -0.17 -29.26 7.41
CA GLU A 461 -1.54 -29.08 7.90
C GLU A 461 -1.85 -27.60 8.10
N ALA A 462 -2.89 -27.12 7.41
CA ALA A 462 -3.55 -25.88 7.79
C ALA A 462 -4.25 -26.13 9.12
N SER A 463 -4.02 -25.29 10.12
CA SER A 463 -4.87 -25.33 11.31
C SER A 463 -6.30 -24.97 10.91
N ASP A 464 -7.24 -25.84 11.27
CA ASP A 464 -8.68 -25.59 11.17
C ASP A 464 -9.00 -24.38 12.06
N ASN A 465 -9.47 -23.29 11.46
CA ASN A 465 -9.82 -22.05 12.15
C ASN A 465 -11.12 -22.26 12.95
N ARG A 466 -11.02 -22.83 14.14
CA ARG A 466 -12.09 -22.72 15.15
C ARG A 466 -11.84 -21.56 16.10
#